data_AF-A0A8I1QN99-F1
#
_entry.id   AF-A0A8I1QN99-F1
#
_cell.length_a   1.000
_cell.length_b   1.000
_cell.length_c   1.000
_cell.angle_alpha   90.00
_cell.angle_beta   90.00
_cell.angle_gamma   90.00
#
_symmetry.space_group_name_H-M   'P 1'
#
loop_
_entity.id
_entity.type
_entity.pdbx_description
1 polymer ?
#
loop_
_entity_poly.entity_id
_entity_poly.type
_entity_poly.pdbx_seq_one_letter_code
_entity_poly.pdbx_strand_id
1 'polypeptide(L)'
;MAPEHIDPIELRKRMRLALDIIMAHRVAKGLSLDPARVTALRDTLEQRVLLALEETDAARMPPGWSWQKAAEQVSVLVAMSIVNEQKTEPPSAAEDAQSA
;
A
#
# COMPACT_ATOMS: atom_id res chain seq x y z
N MET A 1 5.91 28.02 8.73
CA MET A 1 6.46 26.68 9.00
C MET A 1 6.24 25.87 7.75
N ALA A 2 7.31 25.38 7.12
CA ALA A 2 7.15 24.53 5.94
C ALA A 2 6.40 23.24 6.36
N PRO A 3 5.44 22.75 5.56
CA PRO A 3 4.72 21.53 5.84
C PRO A 3 5.63 20.36 5.46
N GLU A 4 6.75 20.17 6.15
CA GLU A 4 7.84 19.31 5.66
C GLU A 4 7.50 17.82 5.66
N HIS A 5 6.45 17.41 6.39
CA HIS A 5 6.05 16.02 6.51
C HIS A 5 4.52 15.89 6.51
N ILE A 6 4.00 14.84 5.87
CA ILE A 6 2.59 14.46 5.97
C ILE A 6 2.32 13.90 7.37
N ASP A 7 1.23 14.35 8.00
CA ASP A 7 0.77 13.78 9.27
C ASP A 7 0.48 12.28 9.12
N PRO A 8 0.92 11.41 10.05
CA PRO A 8 0.73 9.95 9.93
C PRO A 8 -0.74 9.51 9.84
N ILE A 9 -1.66 10.22 10.51
CA ILE A 9 -3.09 9.90 10.42
C ILE A 9 -3.61 10.29 9.03
N GLU A 10 -3.19 11.43 8.51
CA GLU A 10 -3.53 11.86 7.16
C GLU A 10 -2.95 10.93 6.09
N LEU A 11 -1.70 10.50 6.24
CA LEU A 11 -1.07 9.51 5.37
C LEU A 11 -1.90 8.23 5.28
N ARG A 12 -2.29 7.67 6.42
CA ARG A 12 -3.14 6.46 6.47
C ARG A 12 -4.49 6.64 5.79
N LYS A 13 -5.07 7.85 5.83
CA LYS A 13 -6.30 8.12 5.06
C LYS A 13 -6.03 8.11 3.55
N ARG A 14 -4.90 8.68 3.10
CA ARG A 14 -4.51 8.73 1.68
C ARG A 14 -4.18 7.34 1.12
N MET A 15 -3.68 6.43 1.94
CA MET A 15 -3.35 5.06 1.54
C MET A 15 -4.56 4.12 1.40
N ARG A 16 -5.79 4.54 1.75
CA ARG A 16 -6.96 3.64 1.76
C ARG A 16 -7.18 2.94 0.42
N LEU A 17 -7.15 3.71 -0.68
CA LEU A 17 -7.29 3.15 -2.02
C LEU A 17 -6.18 2.14 -2.35
N ALA A 18 -4.95 2.44 -1.94
CA ALA A 18 -3.81 1.55 -2.15
C ALA A 18 -3.98 0.22 -1.40
N LEU A 19 -4.49 0.25 -0.16
CA LEU A 19 -4.82 -0.95 0.59
C LEU A 19 -5.97 -1.73 -0.07
N ASP A 20 -7.02 -1.04 -0.55
CA ASP A 20 -8.14 -1.65 -1.26
C ASP A 20 -7.69 -2.38 -2.53
N ILE A 21 -6.73 -1.83 -3.27
CA ILE A 21 -6.12 -2.48 -4.45
C ILE A 21 -5.45 -3.81 -4.06
N ILE A 22 -4.66 -3.82 -2.98
CA ILE A 22 -3.99 -5.03 -2.51
C ILE A 22 -5.05 -6.06 -2.07
N MET A 23 -6.06 -5.64 -1.30
CA MET A 23 -7.12 -6.54 -0.81
C MET A 23 -7.93 -7.12 -1.96
N ALA A 24 -8.32 -6.31 -2.95
CA ALA A 24 -9.04 -6.75 -4.12
C ALA A 24 -8.25 -7.78 -4.93
N HIS A 25 -6.93 -7.57 -5.09
CA HIS A 25 -6.06 -8.56 -5.73
C HIS A 25 -6.05 -9.90 -4.98
N ARG A 26 -5.90 -9.85 -3.65
CA ARG A 26 -5.87 -11.04 -2.80
C ARG A 26 -7.17 -11.83 -2.88
N VAL A 27 -8.31 -11.14 -2.81
CA VAL A 27 -9.64 -11.75 -3.01
C VAL A 27 -9.73 -12.41 -4.39
N ALA A 28 -9.36 -11.70 -5.45
CA ALA A 28 -9.43 -12.21 -6.82
C ALA A 28 -8.48 -13.41 -7.08
N LYS A 29 -7.46 -13.60 -6.24
CA LYS A 29 -6.47 -14.68 -6.35
C LYS A 29 -6.64 -15.78 -5.30
N GLY A 30 -7.65 -15.71 -4.43
CA GLY A 30 -7.83 -16.67 -3.35
C GLY A 30 -6.65 -16.69 -2.36
N LEU A 31 -5.95 -15.55 -2.20
CA LEU A 31 -4.85 -15.43 -1.26
C LEU A 31 -5.39 -15.21 0.16
N SER A 32 -4.61 -15.62 1.18
CA SER A 32 -5.05 -15.50 2.59
C SER A 32 -5.41 -14.07 2.96
N LEU A 33 -6.53 -13.89 3.66
CA LEU A 33 -7.00 -12.63 4.25
C LEU A 33 -6.97 -12.68 5.77
N ASP A 34 -6.10 -13.53 6.34
CA ASP A 34 -5.95 -13.61 7.79
C ASP A 34 -5.58 -12.24 8.39
N PRO A 35 -6.12 -11.86 9.56
CA PRO A 35 -5.94 -10.52 10.11
C PRO A 35 -4.47 -10.12 10.33
N ALA A 36 -3.61 -11.08 10.68
CA ALA A 36 -2.19 -10.82 10.90
C ALA A 36 -1.50 -10.45 9.58
N ARG A 37 -1.80 -11.16 8.49
CA ARG A 37 -1.29 -10.85 7.15
C ARG A 37 -1.82 -9.54 6.61
N VAL A 38 -3.11 -9.25 6.81
CA VAL A 38 -3.69 -7.95 6.40
C VAL A 38 -3.00 -6.81 7.16
N THR A 39 -2.74 -6.97 8.45
CA THR A 39 -2.00 -5.99 9.26
C THR A 39 -0.57 -5.82 8.73
N ALA A 40 0.15 -6.92 8.50
CA ALA A 40 1.51 -6.87 7.97
C ALA A 40 1.58 -6.19 6.57
N LEU A 41 0.59 -6.41 5.72
CA LEU A 41 0.50 -5.75 4.40
C LEU A 41 0.26 -4.26 4.53
N ARG A 42 -0.61 -3.84 5.46
CA ARG A 42 -0.82 -2.43 5.76
C ARG A 42 0.46 -1.77 6.27
N ASP A 43 1.17 -2.41 7.20
CA ASP A 43 2.43 -1.89 7.75
C ASP A 43 3.52 -1.81 6.67
N THR A 44 3.62 -2.84 5.82
CA THR A 44 4.53 -2.87 4.67
C THR A 44 4.23 -1.72 3.70
N LEU A 45 2.96 -1.50 3.39
CA LEU A 45 2.52 -0.39 2.54
C LEU A 45 2.89 0.96 3.18
N GLU A 46 2.61 1.15 4.48
CA GLU A 46 2.92 2.39 5.21
C GLU A 46 4.42 2.69 5.18
N GLN A 47 5.24 1.69 5.51
CA GLN A 47 6.69 1.84 5.56
C GLN A 47 7.29 2.17 4.18
N ARG A 48 6.87 1.45 3.13
CA ARG A 48 7.39 1.69 1.77
C ARG A 48 6.96 3.05 1.24
N VAL A 49 5.76 3.52 1.57
CA VAL A 49 5.29 4.87 1.19
C VAL A 49 6.06 5.94 1.93
N LEU A 50 6.28 5.78 3.24
CA LEU A 50 7.09 6.72 4.03
C LEU A 50 8.49 6.88 3.45
N LEU A 51 9.17 5.75 3.18
CA LEU A 51 10.51 5.78 2.59
C LEU A 51 10.54 6.53 1.25
N ALA A 52 9.59 6.26 0.36
CA ALA A 52 9.50 6.94 -0.94
C ALA A 52 9.19 8.45 -0.80
N LEU A 53 8.44 8.85 0.22
CA LEU A 53 8.18 10.26 0.50
C LEU A 53 9.40 10.95 1.13
N GLU A 54 10.16 10.28 1.99
CA GLU A 54 11.42 10.81 2.57
C GLU A 54 12.48 11.09 1.49
N GLU A 55 12.50 10.29 0.43
CA GLU A 55 13.39 10.50 -0.73
C GLU A 55 12.95 11.66 -1.65
N THR A 56 11.79 12.27 -1.39
CA THR A 56 11.24 13.34 -2.24
C THR A 56 11.86 14.70 -1.91
N ASP A 57 12.59 15.27 -2.87
CA ASP A 57 13.10 16.64 -2.77
C ASP A 57 12.01 17.69 -3.09
N ALA A 58 11.37 18.21 -2.05
CA ALA A 58 10.32 19.21 -2.15
C ALA A 58 10.76 20.51 -2.85
N ALA A 59 12.05 20.87 -2.82
CA ALA A 59 12.56 22.10 -3.45
C ALA A 59 12.58 22.01 -4.98
N ARG A 60 12.52 20.79 -5.53
CA ARG A 60 12.52 20.52 -6.97
C ARG A 60 11.13 20.23 -7.54
N MET A 61 10.10 20.28 -6.70
CA MET A 61 8.74 19.97 -7.12
C MET A 61 8.10 21.15 -7.88
N PRO A 62 7.24 20.88 -8.88
CA PRO A 62 6.59 21.92 -9.66
C PRO A 62 5.57 22.72 -8.84
N PRO A 63 5.18 23.92 -9.32
CA PRO A 63 4.09 24.69 -8.72
C PRO A 63 2.80 23.87 -8.60
N GLY A 64 2.13 23.96 -7.44
CA GLY A 64 0.89 23.21 -7.17
C GLY A 64 1.11 21.77 -6.67
N TRP A 65 2.36 21.38 -6.42
CA TRP A 65 2.67 20.13 -5.72
C TRP A 65 2.23 20.18 -4.25
N SER A 66 1.85 19.02 -3.70
CA SER A 66 1.56 18.86 -2.28
C SER A 66 1.90 17.45 -1.80
N TRP A 67 2.28 17.35 -0.53
CA TRP A 67 2.54 16.06 0.13
C TRP A 67 1.34 15.13 0.13
N GLN A 68 0.12 15.67 0.22
CA GLN A 68 -1.09 14.85 0.19
C GLN A 68 -1.27 14.15 -1.16
N LYS A 69 -1.03 14.88 -2.25
CA LYS A 69 -1.12 14.34 -3.61
C LYS A 69 0.03 13.36 -3.89
N ALA A 70 1.24 13.67 -3.44
CA ALA A 70 2.38 12.77 -3.52
C ALA A 70 2.09 11.45 -2.78
N ALA A 71 1.61 11.53 -1.53
CA ALA A 71 1.26 10.35 -0.74
C ALA A 71 0.21 9.47 -1.42
N GLU A 72 -0.83 10.06 -1.99
CA GLU A 72 -1.86 9.33 -2.74
C GLU A 72 -1.29 8.62 -3.98
N GLN A 73 -0.47 9.31 -4.79
CA GLN A 73 0.11 8.73 -6.00
C GLN A 73 1.15 7.65 -5.68
N VAL A 74 2.05 7.93 -4.73
CA VAL A 74 3.10 7.00 -4.30
C VAL A 74 2.47 5.76 -3.68
N SER A 75 1.43 5.89 -2.85
CA SER A 75 0.76 4.73 -2.26
C SER A 75 0.14 3.81 -3.30
N VAL A 76 -0.47 4.34 -4.37
CA VAL A 76 -0.95 3.50 -5.48
C VAL A 76 0.19 2.77 -6.19
N LEU A 77 1.31 3.45 -6.46
CA LEU A 77 2.47 2.81 -7.09
C LEU A 77 3.07 1.70 -6.23
N VAL A 78 3.20 1.93 -4.92
CA VAL A 78 3.68 0.93 -3.96
C VAL A 78 2.72 -0.26 -3.88
N ALA A 79 1.41 -0.02 -3.84
CA ALA A 79 0.41 -1.09 -3.88
C ALA A 79 0.53 -1.95 -5.14
N MET A 80 0.76 -1.34 -6.31
CA MET A 80 0.98 -2.08 -7.55
C MET A 80 2.26 -2.93 -7.51
N SER A 81 3.33 -2.45 -6.87
CA SER A 81 4.54 -3.25 -6.61
C SER A 81 4.22 -4.48 -5.75
N ILE A 82 3.52 -4.26 -4.62
CA ILE A 82 3.12 -5.34 -3.71
C ILE A 82 2.24 -6.37 -4.43
N VAL A 83 1.26 -5.93 -5.22
CA VAL A 83 0.42 -6.81 -6.03
C VAL A 83 1.27 -7.61 -7.02
N ASN A 84 2.28 -7.00 -7.63
CA ASN A 84 3.15 -7.70 -8.56
C ASN A 84 4.00 -8.78 -7.85
N GLU A 85 4.50 -8.48 -6.64
CA GLU A 85 5.22 -9.43 -5.79
C GLU A 85 4.32 -10.61 -5.35
N GLN A 86 3.03 -10.38 -5.15
CA GLN A 86 2.06 -11.42 -4.76
C GLN A 86 1.68 -12.38 -5.90
N LYS A 87 2.03 -12.09 -7.16
CA LYS A 87 1.69 -12.97 -8.29
C LYS A 87 2.29 -14.37 -8.20
N THR A 88 3.36 -14.53 -7.42
CA THR A 88 4.01 -15.83 -7.15
C THR A 88 3.60 -16.45 -5.82
N GLU A 89 2.70 -15.81 -5.05
CA GLU A 89 2.17 -16.35 -3.80
C GLU A 89 1.21 -17.51 -4.10
N PRO A 90 1.33 -18.66 -3.41
CA PRO A 90 0.38 -19.75 -3.58
C PRO A 90 -1.01 -19.33 -3.03
N PRO A 91 -2.10 -19.82 -3.62
CA PRO A 91 -3.45 -19.68 -3.06
C PRO A 91 -3.52 -20.25 -1.64
N SER A 92 -4.44 -19.73 -0.84
CA SER A 92 -4.68 -20.24 0.51
C SER A 92 -5.17 -21.69 0.44
N ALA A 93 -4.48 -22.62 1.11
CA ALA A 93 -4.80 -24.07 1.11
C ALA A 93 -6.17 -24.43 1.74
N ALA A 94 -6.99 -23.44 2.09
CA ALA A 94 -8.29 -23.65 2.74
C ALA A 94 -9.37 -24.24 1.80
N GLU A 95 -9.14 -24.28 0.48
CA GLU A 95 -10.11 -24.83 -0.49
C GLU A 95 -9.88 -26.32 -0.82
N ASP A 96 -8.68 -26.88 -0.61
CA ASP A 96 -8.38 -28.28 -0.94
C ASP A 96 -8.86 -29.29 0.11
N ALA A 97 -9.25 -28.83 1.30
CA ALA A 97 -9.65 -29.70 2.41
C ALA A 97 -11.16 -30.04 2.45
N GLN A 98 -11.96 -29.57 1.49
CA GLN A 98 -13.42 -29.85 1.44
C GLN A 98 -13.83 -30.82 0.32
N SER A 99 -12.89 -31.45 -0.39
CA SER A 99 -13.19 -32.42 -1.45
C SER A 99 -12.52 -33.80 -1.28
N ALA A 100 -12.15 -34.18 -0.05
CA ALA A 100 -11.59 -35.50 0.26
C ALA A 100 -12.43 -36.26 1.30
#